data_AF-A0A0Q5RZI4-F1
#
_entry.id   AF-A0A0Q5RZI4-F1
#
_cell.length_a   1.000
_cell.length_b   1.000
_cell.length_c   1.000
_cell.angle_alpha   90.00
_cell.angle_beta   90.00
_cell.angle_gamma   90.00
#
_symmetry.space_group_name_H-M   'P 1'
#
loop_
_entity.id
_entity.type
_entity.pdbx_description
1 polymer ?
#
loop_
_entity_poly.entity_id
_entity_poly.type
_entity_poly.pdbx_seq_one_letter_code
_entity_poly.pdbx_strand_id
1 'polypeptide(L)' 'MVPTLEMLTIPEIRSRLAELEARAGASADELRRRADRYELSQEGQAILRKLEDLTYLQEHAER' A
#
# COMPACT_ATOMS: atom_id res chain seq x y z
N MET A 1 -21.38 15.76 8.64
CA MET A 1 -20.19 15.24 9.34
C MET A 1 -19.04 15.35 8.37
N VAL A 2 -18.02 16.16 8.70
CA VAL A 2 -16.80 16.27 7.88
C VAL A 2 -16.00 14.99 8.13
N PRO A 3 -15.56 14.23 7.11
CA PRO A 3 -14.71 13.08 7.36
C PRO A 3 -13.40 13.62 7.93
N THR A 4 -13.10 13.26 9.17
CA THR A 4 -11.80 13.51 9.79
C THR A 4 -10.78 12.82 8.89
N LEU A 5 -9.94 13.59 8.21
CA LEU A 5 -8.72 13.07 7.61
C LEU A 5 -7.88 12.55 8.78
N GLU A 6 -8.00 11.26 9.10
CA GLU A 6 -7.06 10.59 10.00
C GLU A 6 -5.67 10.74 9.38
N MET A 7 -4.89 11.71 9.85
CA MET A 7 -3.48 11.81 9.51
C MET A 7 -2.80 10.59 10.10
N LEU A 8 -2.43 9.64 9.24
CA LEU A 8 -1.64 8.50 9.65
C LEU A 8 -0.23 8.97 9.99
N THR A 9 0.22 8.61 11.19
CA THR A 9 1.60 8.81 11.60
C THR A 9 2.51 7.86 10.82
N ILE A 10 3.79 8.22 10.67
CA ILE A 10 4.80 7.37 9.99
C ILE A 10 4.81 5.93 10.55
N PRO A 11 4.76 5.68 11.88
CA PRO A 11 4.68 4.32 12.41
C PRO A 11 3.43 3.55 11.95
N GLU A 12 2.27 4.22 11.87
CA GLU A 12 1.02 3.59 11.40
C GLU A 12 1.06 3.26 9.92
N ILE A 13 1.66 4.14 9.10
CA ILE A 13 1.90 3.90 7.68
C ILE A 13 2.78 2.65 7.51
N ARG A 14 3.88 2.56 8.26
CA ARG A 14 4.77 1.38 8.22
C ARG A 14 4.07 0.09 8.66
N SER A 15 3.26 0.15 9.72
CA SER A 15 2.48 -1.01 10.18
C SER A 15 1.51 -1.48 9.08
N ARG A 16 0.78 -0.56 8.46
CA ARG A 16 -0.17 -0.90 7.38
C ARG A 16 0.52 -1.42 6.13
N LEU A 17 1.68 -0.88 5.76
CA LEU A 17 2.49 -1.42 4.66
C LEU A 17 2.84 -2.89 4.93
N ALA A 18 3.39 -3.19 6.11
CA ALA A 18 3.75 -4.56 6.49
C ALA A 18 2.54 -5.52 6.50
N GLU A 19 1.39 -5.08 7.02
CA GLU A 19 0.15 -5.86 7.02
C GLU A 19 -0.35 -6.18 5.60
N LEU A 20 -0.28 -5.20 4.70
CA LEU A 20 -0.73 -5.36 3.31
C LEU A 20 0.20 -6.29 2.52
N GLU A 21 1.51 -6.18 2.70
CA GLU A 21 2.48 -7.10 2.11
C GLU A 21 2.30 -8.53 2.63
N ALA A 22 2.08 -8.69 3.94
CA ALA A 22 1.79 -9.99 4.55
C ALA A 22 0.49 -10.60 4.00
N ARG A 23 -0.56 -9.78 3.83
CA ARG A 23 -1.83 -10.22 3.25
C ARG A 23 -1.69 -10.63 1.78
N ALA A 24 -0.89 -9.90 1.02
CA ALA A 24 -0.61 -10.23 -0.38
C ALA A 24 0.36 -11.42 -0.54
N GLY A 25 1.12 -11.76 0.50
CA GLY A 25 2.19 -12.74 0.44
C GLY A 25 3.35 -12.32 -0.48
N ALA A 26 3.46 -11.03 -0.79
CA ALA A 26 4.42 -10.47 -1.73
C ALA A 26 4.63 -8.98 -1.44
N SER A 27 5.82 -8.46 -1.77
CA SER A 27 6.11 -7.03 -1.66
C SER A 27 5.40 -6.21 -2.75
N ALA A 28 5.32 -4.89 -2.55
CA ALA A 28 4.77 -3.97 -3.54
C ALA A 28 5.43 -4.12 -4.93
N ASP A 29 6.76 -4.23 -4.98
CA ASP A 29 7.52 -4.42 -6.23
C ASP A 29 7.17 -5.72 -6.93
N GLU A 30 6.98 -6.80 -6.18
CA GLU A 30 6.63 -8.09 -6.76
C GLU A 30 5.19 -8.10 -7.28
N LEU A 31 4.26 -7.49 -6.55
CA LEU A 31 2.90 -7.26 -7.01
C LEU A 31 2.87 -6.40 -8.27
N ARG A 32 3.72 -5.37 -8.37
CA ARG A 32 3.86 -4.53 -9.58
C ARG A 32 4.28 -5.36 -10.78
N ARG A 33 5.32 -6.19 -10.64
CA ARG A 33 5.78 -7.10 -11.71
C ARG A 33 4.70 -8.08 -12.15
N ARG A 34 3.93 -8.63 -11.21
CA ARG A 34 2.80 -9.53 -11.53
C ARG A 34 1.65 -8.78 -12.21
N ALA A 35 1.40 -7.52 -11.83
CA ALA A 35 0.40 -6.67 -12.47
C ALA A 35 0.76 -6.36 -13.94
N ASP A 36 2.03 -6.07 -14.22
CA ASP A 36 2.53 -5.83 -15.59
C ASP A 36 2.35 -7.05 -16.50
N ARG A 37 2.32 -8.25 -15.91
CA ARG A 37 2.06 -9.52 -16.60
C ARG A 37 0.57 -9.92 -16.61
N TYR A 38 -0.31 -9.08 -16.07
CA TYR A 38 -1.75 -9.38 -15.91
C TYR A 38 -2.03 -10.62 -15.05
N GLU A 39 -1.11 -10.97 -14.15
CA GLU A 39 -1.21 -12.15 -13.26
C GLU A 39 -1.83 -11.82 -11.89
N LEU A 40 -2.22 -10.56 -11.68
CA LEU A 40 -2.79 -10.10 -10.42
C LEU A 40 -4.31 -10.28 -10.41
N SER A 41 -4.84 -10.90 -9.36
CA SER A 41 -6.27 -10.89 -9.09
C SER A 41 -6.77 -9.48 -8.77
N GLN A 42 -8.08 -9.26 -8.84
CA GLN A 42 -8.68 -7.97 -8.46
C GLN A 42 -8.34 -7.57 -7.01
N GLU A 43 -8.31 -8.54 -6.10
CA GLU A 43 -7.87 -8.30 -4.71
C GLU A 43 -6.40 -7.89 -4.65
N GLY A 44 -5.53 -8.57 -5.40
CA GLY A 44 -4.13 -8.20 -5.50
C GLY A 44 -3.95 -6.79 -6.05
N GLN A 45 -4.73 -6.38 -7.05
CA GLN A 45 -4.69 -5.02 -7.60
C GLN A 45 -5.12 -3.98 -6.57
N ALA A 46 -6.15 -4.28 -5.76
CA ALA A 46 -6.58 -3.41 -4.69
C ALA A 46 -5.52 -3.28 -3.59
N ILE A 47 -4.80 -4.35 -3.27
CA ILE A 47 -3.70 -4.31 -2.31
C ILE A 47 -2.51 -3.51 -2.86
N LEU A 48 -2.11 -3.76 -4.11
CA LEU A 48 -1.03 -3.03 -4.77
C LEU A 48 -1.30 -1.51 -4.75
N ARG A 49 -2.51 -1.09 -5.12
CA ARG A 49 -2.88 0.33 -5.10
C ARG A 49 -2.75 0.95 -3.71
N LYS A 50 -3.19 0.24 -2.66
CA LYS A 50 -3.06 0.72 -1.27
C LYS A 50 -1.60 0.79 -0.81
N LEU A 51 -0.77 -0.15 -1.24
CA LEU A 51 0.67 -0.12 -0.97
C LEU A 51 1.29 1.12 -1.61
N GLU A 52 0.99 1.39 -2.89
CA GLU A 52 1.48 2.59 -3.59
C GLU A 52 1.04 3.90 -2.91
N ASP A 53 -0.24 3.99 -2.51
CA ASP A 53 -0.77 5.17 -1.81
C ASP A 53 -0.03 5.41 -0.47
N LEU A 54 0.22 4.35 0.30
CA LEU A 54 0.90 4.44 1.59
C LEU A 54 2.40 4.73 1.45
N THR A 55 3.06 4.15 0.45
CA THR A 55 4.47 4.46 0.13
C THR A 55 4.61 5.92 -0.25
N TYR A 56 3.72 6.45 -1.10
CA TYR A 56 3.70 7.87 -1.45
C TYR A 56 3.53 8.77 -0.21
N LEU A 57 2.60 8.43 0.68
CA LEU A 57 2.40 9.17 1.93
C LEU A 57 3.63 9.12 2.83
N GLN A 58 4.33 7.98 2.90
CA GLN A 58 5.57 7.86 3.67
C GLN A 58 6.67 8.77 3.10
N GLU A 59 6.92 8.71 1.80
CA GLU A 59 7.95 9.52 1.12
C GLU A 59 7.70 11.03 1.28
N HIS A 60 6.43 11.43 1.26
CA HIS A 60 6.03 12.82 1.44
C HIS A 60 6.02 13.29 2.89
N ALA A 61 5.86 12.39 3.86
CA ALA A 61 5.95 12.72 5.28
C ALA A 61 7.40 12.75 5.80
N GLU A 62 8.35 12.13 5.08
CA GLU A 62 9.78 12.15 5.40
C GLU A 62 10.54 13.36 4.76
N ARG A 63 9.88 14.19 3.95
CA ARG A 63 10.41 15.43 3.34
C ARG A 63 10.08 16.68 4.15
#